data_AF-A0A972VAS0-F1
#
_entry.id   AF-A0A972VAS0-F1
#
_cell.length_a   1.000
_cell.length_b   1.000
_cell.length_c   1.000
_cell.angle_alpha   90.00
_cell.angle_beta   90.00
_cell.angle_gamma   90.00
#
_symmetry.space_group_name_H-M   'P 1'
#
loop_
_entity.id
_entity.type
_entity.pdbx_description
1 polymer ?
#
loop_
_entity_poly.entity_id
_entity_poly.type
_entity_poly.pdbx_seq_one_letter_code
_entity_poly.pdbx_strand_id
1 'polypeptide(L)'
;TGCGEGSCHDRFGNEWMEARIEGRRDPHLRKRVPRERMRVVWESAQDSAKLKRAVENFAAELVVESSGPERAGPGQATANDEGGTDA
;
A
#
# COMPACT_ATOMS: atom_id res chain seq x y z
N THR A 1 7.93 2.68 6.16
CA THR A 1 9.34 3.11 6.18
C THR A 1 10.19 1.94 6.61
N GLY A 2 11.48 1.96 6.31
CA GLY A 2 12.43 0.98 6.85
C GLY A 2 13.77 1.65 7.14
N CYS A 3 14.76 0.85 7.51
CA CYS A 3 16.13 1.32 7.75
C CYS A 3 16.69 2.04 6.51
N GLY A 4 17.71 2.88 6.71
CA GLY A 4 18.45 3.47 5.60
C GLY A 4 19.13 2.41 4.74
N GLU A 5 19.39 2.73 3.47
CA GLU A 5 20.10 1.84 2.55
C GLU A 5 21.42 1.34 3.15
N GLY A 6 21.70 0.04 3.01
CA GLY A 6 22.89 -0.60 3.56
C GLY A 6 22.97 -0.69 5.09
N SER A 7 21.99 -0.14 5.82
CA SER A 7 21.98 -0.08 7.30
C SER A 7 20.85 -0.92 7.93
N CYS A 8 20.24 -1.83 7.16
CA CYS A 8 19.22 -2.71 7.68
C CYS A 8 19.81 -3.62 8.76
N HIS A 9 19.20 -3.61 9.95
CA HIS A 9 19.63 -4.46 11.07
C HIS A 9 19.65 -5.94 10.67
N ASP A 10 18.65 -6.37 9.90
CA ASP A 10 18.51 -7.73 9.40
C ASP A 10 19.23 -7.96 8.05
N ARG A 11 20.19 -7.09 7.71
CA ARG A 11 21.03 -7.12 6.50
C ARG A 11 20.24 -6.93 5.19
N PHE A 12 19.43 -7.90 4.81
CA PHE A 12 18.68 -7.96 3.56
C PHE A 12 17.20 -7.59 3.70
N GLY A 13 16.76 -7.12 4.88
CA GLY A 13 15.34 -6.86 5.16
C GLY A 13 14.69 -5.90 4.14
N ASN A 14 15.35 -4.78 3.82
CA ASN A 14 14.86 -3.83 2.82
C ASN A 14 14.79 -4.46 1.42
N GLU A 15 15.83 -5.18 0.99
CA GLU A 15 15.89 -5.83 -0.32
C GLU A 15 14.78 -6.86 -0.50
N TRP A 16 14.50 -7.66 0.55
CA TRP A 16 13.43 -8.65 0.50
C TRP A 16 12.04 -8.03 0.52
N MET A 17 11.87 -6.92 1.24
CA MET A 17 10.63 -6.16 1.22
C MET A 17 10.38 -5.55 -0.16
N GLU A 18 11.40 -4.95 -0.78
CA GLU A 18 11.32 -4.42 -2.12
C GLU A 18 11.01 -5.51 -3.15
N ALA A 19 11.71 -6.65 -3.10
CA ALA A 19 11.43 -7.80 -3.95
C ALA A 19 9.98 -8.30 -3.80
N ARG A 20 9.40 -8.24 -2.60
CA ARG A 20 8.00 -8.62 -2.36
C ARG A 20 7.01 -7.58 -2.89
N ILE A 21 7.34 -6.30 -2.83
CA ILE A 21 6.54 -5.22 -3.41
C ILE A 21 6.57 -5.30 -4.94
N GLU A 22 7.70 -5.64 -5.53
CA GLU A 22 7.83 -5.83 -6.98
C GLU A 22 7.29 -7.17 -7.48
N GLY A 23 6.92 -8.09 -6.58
CA GLY A 23 6.44 -9.41 -6.97
C GLY A 23 7.54 -10.33 -7.51
N ARG A 24 8.80 -10.07 -7.15
CA ARG A 24 9.96 -10.92 -7.43
C ARG A 24 10.17 -12.02 -6.38
N ARG A 25 9.37 -12.03 -5.31
CA ARG A 25 9.51 -12.95 -4.18
C ARG A 25 8.17 -13.43 -3.63
N ASP A 26 8.08 -14.73 -3.36
CA ASP A 26 6.93 -15.35 -2.70
C ASP A 26 6.89 -15.13 -1.16
N PRO A 27 5.69 -15.17 -0.55
CA PRO A 27 4.40 -15.08 -1.23
C PRO A 27 4.20 -13.67 -1.81
N HIS A 28 3.59 -13.62 -2.99
CA HIS A 28 3.23 -12.36 -3.64
C HIS A 28 2.15 -11.59 -2.87
N LEU A 29 2.25 -10.25 -2.86
CA LEU A 29 1.22 -9.39 -2.27
C LEU A 29 -0.08 -9.44 -3.08
N ARG A 30 -1.22 -9.48 -2.40
CA ARG A 30 -2.54 -9.39 -3.02
C ARG A 30 -2.67 -8.04 -3.75
N LYS A 31 -3.23 -8.04 -4.95
CA LYS A 31 -3.42 -6.85 -5.81
C LYS A 31 -4.55 -5.91 -5.36
N ARG A 32 -4.90 -5.91 -4.06
CA ARG A 32 -6.03 -5.11 -3.52
C ARG A 32 -5.72 -3.62 -3.51
N VAL A 33 -4.44 -3.28 -3.28
CA VAL A 33 -3.96 -1.90 -3.29
C VAL A 33 -3.12 -1.71 -4.55
N PRO A 34 -3.53 -0.81 -5.45
CA PRO A 34 -2.72 -0.41 -6.60
C PRO A 34 -1.34 0.08 -6.16
N ARG A 35 -0.29 -0.16 -6.97
CA ARG A 35 1.10 0.15 -6.58
C ARG A 35 1.36 1.63 -6.51
N GLU A 36 0.66 2.41 -7.31
CA GLU A 36 0.70 3.87 -7.33
C GLU A 36 0.28 4.47 -5.97
N ARG A 37 -0.62 3.77 -5.26
CA ARG A 37 -1.10 4.11 -3.92
C ARG A 37 -0.23 3.56 -2.80
N MET A 38 1.01 3.16 -3.11
CA MET A 38 2.00 2.71 -2.15
C MET A 38 3.29 3.52 -2.34
N ARG A 39 3.87 3.97 -1.22
CA ARG A 39 5.18 4.60 -1.21
C ARG A 39 6.08 3.91 -0.19
N VAL A 40 7.33 3.71 -0.57
CA VAL A 40 8.36 3.13 0.28
C VAL A 40 9.45 4.16 0.47
N VAL A 41 9.95 4.25 1.70
CA VAL A 41 10.95 5.24 2.12
C VAL A 41 11.93 4.50 3.02
N TRP A 42 13.18 4.41 2.57
CA TRP A 42 14.31 3.75 3.24
C TRP A 42 15.20 4.83 3.86
N GLU A 43 14.98 5.16 5.12
CA GLU A 43 15.68 6.27 5.76
C GLU A 43 16.23 5.85 7.11
N SER A 44 17.38 6.40 7.46
CA SER A 44 17.96 6.22 8.78
C SER A 44 17.12 6.96 9.83
N ALA A 45 17.28 6.60 11.11
CA ALA A 45 16.61 7.30 12.20
C ALA A 45 17.00 8.78 12.29
N GLN A 46 18.16 9.14 11.73
CA GLN A 46 18.72 10.49 11.69
C GLN A 46 18.03 11.38 10.65
N ASP A 47 17.31 10.81 9.68
CA ASP A 47 16.69 11.53 8.56
C ASP A 47 15.18 11.79 8.74
N SER A 48 14.74 12.02 9.99
CA SER A 48 13.32 12.20 10.34
C SER A 48 12.62 13.32 9.57
N ALA A 49 13.33 14.40 9.23
CA ALA A 49 12.80 15.50 8.43
C ALA A 49 12.48 15.09 6.98
N LYS A 50 13.29 14.22 6.38
CA LYS A 50 13.07 13.70 5.04
C LYS A 50 11.86 12.76 5.03
N LEU A 51 11.75 11.90 6.04
CA LEU A 51 10.59 11.06 6.23
C LEU A 51 9.30 11.88 6.38
N LYS A 52 9.32 12.91 7.23
CA LYS A 52 8.15 13.79 7.43
C LYS A 52 7.67 14.39 6.11
N ARG A 53 8.58 14.97 5.32
CA ARG A 53 8.26 15.50 3.99
C ARG A 53 7.70 14.45 3.04
N ALA A 54 8.26 13.24 3.04
CA ALA A 54 7.77 12.16 2.19
C ALA A 54 6.33 11.76 2.53
N VAL A 55 5.97 11.74 3.82
CA VAL A 55 4.60 11.47 4.27
C VAL A 55 3.66 12.61 3.89
N GLU A 56 4.04 13.86 4.11
CA GLU A 56 3.23 15.04 3.74
C GLU A 56 2.94 15.09 2.24
N ASN A 57 3.96 14.88 1.41
CA ASN A 57 3.82 14.86 -0.05
C ASN A 57 2.90 13.72 -0.50
N PHE A 58 3.10 12.51 0.04
CA PHE A 58 2.28 11.37 -0.33
C PHE A 58 0.82 11.53 0.09
N ALA A 59 0.56 12.13 1.25
CA ALA A 59 -0.80 12.46 1.68
C ALA A 59 -1.49 13.44 0.71
N ALA A 60 -0.77 14.47 0.24
CA ALA A 60 -1.28 15.41 -0.75
C ALA A 60 -1.57 14.73 -2.10
N GLU A 61 -0.67 13.87 -2.58
CA GLU A 61 -0.84 13.08 -3.81
C GLU A 61 -2.10 12.19 -3.75
N LEU A 62 -2.33 11.52 -2.62
CA LEU A 62 -3.49 10.65 -2.44
C LEU A 62 -4.83 11.40 -2.47
N VAL A 63 -4.90 12.64 -1.95
CA VAL A 63 -6.11 13.48 -1.98
C VAL A 63 -6.47 13.89 -3.41
N VAL A 64 -5.46 14.21 -4.23
CA VAL A 64 -5.64 14.52 -5.65
C VAL A 64 -6.13 13.29 -6.41
N GLU A 65 -5.64 12.09 -6.07
CA GLU A 65 -6.07 10.85 -6.71
C GLU A 65 -7.47 10.37 -6.26
N SER A 66 -7.82 10.56 -4.98
CA SER A 66 -9.09 10.08 -4.40
C SER A 66 -10.32 10.93 -4.76
N SER A 67 -10.15 12.02 -5.52
CA SER A 67 -11.28 12.78 -6.06
C SER A 67 -11.88 12.17 -7.35
N GLY A 68 -11.36 11.03 -7.82
CA GLY A 68 -12.04 10.13 -8.76
C GLY A 68 -12.99 9.13 -8.06
N PRO A 69 -13.90 8.44 -8.78
CA PRO A 69 -14.92 7.61 -8.15
C PRO A 69 -14.28 6.50 -7.32
N GLU A 70 -14.60 6.48 -6.04
CA GLU A 70 -14.16 5.48 -5.07
C GLU A 70 -14.49 4.08 -5.58
N ARG A 71 -13.48 3.33 -6.03
CA ARG A 71 -13.68 1.95 -6.44
C ARG A 71 -13.89 1.11 -5.20
N ALA A 72 -15.14 0.70 -5.00
CA ALA A 72 -15.52 -0.37 -4.10
C ALA A 72 -14.55 -1.54 -4.27
N GLY A 73 -13.85 -1.89 -3.19
CA GLY A 73 -13.09 -3.14 -3.17
C GLY A 73 -14.05 -4.34 -3.35
N PRO A 74 -13.56 -5.49 -3.85
CA PRO A 74 -14.38 -6.69 -3.95
C PRO A 74 -14.64 -7.18 -2.52
N GLY A 75 -15.77 -6.76 -1.96
CA GLY A 75 -16.14 -7.01 -0.57
C GLY A 75 -17.56 -6.56 -0.18
N GLN A 76 -18.31 -5.93 -1.08
CA GLN A 76 -19.74 -5.71 -0.89
C GLN A 76 -20.49 -6.80 -1.68
N ALA A 77 -20.67 -7.95 -1.05
CA ALA A 77 -21.77 -8.82 -1.42
C ALA A 77 -23.06 -8.06 -1.11
N THR A 78 -23.74 -7.55 -2.14
CA THR A 78 -25.13 -7.13 -2.02
C THR A 78 -25.97 -8.38 -1.82
N ALA A 79 -26.04 -8.85 -0.57
CA ALA A 79 -27.25 -9.54 -0.15
C ALA A 79 -28.33 -8.45 -0.08
N ASN A 80 -29.28 -8.48 -1.02
CA ASN A 80 -30.70 -8.15 -0.82
C ASN A 80 -31.44 -8.22 -2.17
N ASP A 81 -32.31 -9.23 -2.30
CA ASP A 81 -33.66 -9.20 -2.90
C ASP A 81 -34.30 -10.54 -2.47
N GLU A 82 -34.99 -10.58 -1.33
CA GLU A 82 -36.44 -10.38 -1.17
C GLU A 82 -37.32 -11.42 -1.90
N GLY A 83 -38.32 -11.93 -1.18
CA GLY A 83 -39.06 -13.14 -1.55
C GLY A 83 -40.32 -12.93 -2.39
N GLY A 84 -40.96 -14.07 -2.70
CA GLY A 84 -42.22 -14.23 -3.44
C GLY A 84 -41.98 -14.98 -4.75
N THR A 85 -42.69 -16.03 -5.14
CA THR A 85 -44.14 -16.30 -5.00
C THR A 85 -44.42 -17.80 -5.19
N ASP A 86 -45.57 -18.22 -4.64
CA ASP A 86 -46.29 -19.51 -4.67
C ASP A 86 -46.10 -20.49 -5.84
N ALA A 87 -46.14 -21.79 -5.51
CA ALA A 87 -46.77 -22.88 -6.28
C ALA A 87 -47.20 -24.03 -5.36
#